data_AF-A0AAV5BCJ2-F1
#
_entry.id   AF-A0AAV5BCJ2-F1
#
_cell.length_a   1.000
_cell.length_b   1.000
_cell.length_c   1.000
_cell.angle_alpha   90.00
_cell.angle_beta   90.00
_cell.angle_gamma   90.00
#
_symmetry.space_group_name_H-M   'P 1'
#
loop_
_entity.id
_entity.type
_entity.pdbx_description
1 polymer ?
#
loop_
_entity_poly.entity_id
_entity_poly.type
_entity_poly.pdbx_seq_one_letter_code
_entity_poly.pdbx_strand_id
1 'polypeptide(L)'
;MKKEQQISVEATLVNKRVTVYNAVEGLENPMNMYELDFETADGQALSFEVSIFEYQNVERGMKGVLVYKGYDIVSFGKWIKDFKM
;
A
#
# COMPACT_ATOMS: atom_id res chain seq x y z
N MET A 1 12.85 15.58 -15.84
CA MET A 1 12.19 14.83 -14.75
C MET A 1 13.15 13.75 -14.28
N LYS A 2 13.52 13.70 -13.00
CA LYS A 2 14.29 12.56 -12.47
C LYS A 2 13.37 11.33 -12.54
N LYS A 3 13.82 10.25 -13.17
CA LYS A 3 13.10 8.97 -13.09
C LYS A 3 13.09 8.56 -11.63
N GLU A 4 11.93 8.53 -10.99
CA GLU A 4 11.79 7.97 -9.66
C GLU A 4 12.29 6.53 -9.68
N GLN A 5 13.20 6.24 -8.77
CA GLN A 5 13.86 4.94 -8.67
C GLN A 5 12.90 3.94 -8.05
N GLN A 6 12.80 2.75 -8.64
CA GLN A 6 12.08 1.64 -8.05
C GLN A 6 12.93 1.04 -6.93
N ILE A 7 12.34 0.87 -5.75
CA ILE A 7 12.98 0.32 -4.56
C ILE A 7 12.40 -1.07 -4.31
N SER A 8 13.25 -2.00 -3.87
CA SER A 8 12.88 -3.36 -3.50
C SER A 8 13.47 -3.67 -2.13
N VAL A 9 12.62 -4.05 -1.18
CA VAL A 9 13.02 -4.28 0.23
C VAL A 9 12.18 -5.39 0.85
N GLU A 10 12.78 -6.17 1.74
CA GLU A 10 12.03 -7.12 2.57
C GLU A 10 11.22 -6.36 3.63
N ALA A 11 9.91 -6.62 3.70
CA ALA A 11 9.02 -5.94 4.61
C ALA A 11 7.94 -6.88 5.19
N THR A 12 7.41 -6.47 6.33
CA THR A 12 6.26 -7.10 7.01
C THR A 12 5.09 -6.14 6.94
N LEU A 13 3.91 -6.62 6.52
CA LEU A 13 2.67 -5.85 6.63
C LEU A 13 2.25 -5.80 8.11
N VAL A 14 2.44 -4.66 8.76
CA VAL A 14 2.19 -4.50 10.20
C VAL A 14 0.81 -3.95 10.51
N ASN A 15 0.15 -3.29 9.56
CA ASN A 15 -1.20 -2.79 9.74
C ASN A 15 -1.96 -2.63 8.43
N LYS A 16 -3.30 -2.65 8.54
CA LYS A 16 -4.24 -2.40 7.44
C LYS A 16 -5.33 -1.48 7.96
N ARG A 17 -5.59 -0.36 7.30
CA ARG A 17 -6.61 0.61 7.75
C ARG A 17 -7.50 1.07 6.59
N VAL A 18 -8.74 1.42 6.94
CA VAL A 18 -9.71 2.02 6.02
C VAL A 18 -10.09 3.36 6.62
N THR A 19 -9.83 4.43 5.88
CA THR A 19 -10.21 5.78 6.26
C THR A 19 -11.37 6.22 5.40
N VAL A 20 -12.43 6.70 6.03
CA VAL A 20 -13.55 7.32 5.34
C VAL A 20 -13.18 8.78 5.07
N TYR A 21 -12.96 9.11 3.80
CA TYR A 21 -12.70 10.48 3.37
C TYR A 21 -14.00 11.11 2.86
N ASN A 22 -14.34 12.27 3.43
CA ASN A 22 -15.39 13.13 2.92
C ASN A 22 -14.81 14.51 2.64
N ALA A 23 -14.65 14.85 1.37
CA ALA A 23 -14.05 16.13 0.95
C ALA A 23 -14.91 17.35 1.31
N VAL A 24 -16.22 17.14 1.47
CA VAL A 24 -17.21 18.19 1.70
C VAL A 24 -18.21 17.71 2.74
N GLU A 25 -18.32 18.42 3.86
CA GLU A 25 -19.35 18.13 4.86
C GLU A 25 -20.75 18.15 4.23
N GLY A 26 -21.51 17.06 4.38
CA GLY A 26 -22.89 16.94 3.89
C GLY A 26 -23.07 16.25 2.53
N LEU A 27 -22.01 15.82 1.86
CA LEU A 27 -22.12 14.96 0.66
C LEU A 27 -22.36 13.50 1.04
N GLU A 28 -23.40 12.88 0.46
CA GLU A 28 -23.92 11.54 0.84
C GLU A 28 -23.07 10.35 0.35
N ASN A 29 -21.90 10.57 -0.24
CA ASN A 29 -21.05 9.49 -0.78
C ASN A 29 -19.60 9.63 -0.31
N PRO A 30 -19.29 9.23 0.93
CA PRO A 30 -17.91 9.13 1.39
C PRO A 30 -17.09 8.17 0.52
N MET A 31 -15.81 8.48 0.30
CA MET A 31 -14.86 7.61 -0.39
C MET A 31 -14.00 6.86 0.63
N ASN A 32 -13.89 5.54 0.49
CA ASN A 32 -12.98 4.76 1.31
C ASN A 32 -11.56 4.83 0.74
N MET A 33 -10.61 5.21 1.57
CA MET A 33 -9.18 5.11 1.31
C MET A 33 -8.65 3.88 2.03
N TYR A 34 -8.00 2.98 1.29
CA TYR A 34 -7.43 1.74 1.83
C TYR A 34 -5.93 1.90 1.94
N GLU A 35 -5.39 1.71 3.13
CA GLU A 35 -3.96 1.90 3.38
C GLU A 35 -3.33 0.67 4.03
N LEU A 36 -2.09 0.40 3.62
CA LEU A 36 -1.26 -0.68 4.12
C LEU A 36 0.01 -0.09 4.74
N ASP A 37 0.26 -0.41 6.01
CA ASP A 37 1.49 0.01 6.70
C ASP A 37 2.45 -1.17 6.80
N PHE A 38 3.67 -0.97 6.32
CA PHE A 38 4.75 -1.94 6.32
C PHE A 38 5.88 -1.51 7.25
N GLU A 39 6.56 -2.48 7.83
CA GLU A 39 7.84 -2.31 8.50
C GLU A 39 8.89 -3.10 7.72
N THR A 40 9.94 -2.41 7.26
CA THR A 40 11.08 -3.04 6.59
C THR A 40 11.97 -3.76 7.59
N ALA A 41 12.86 -4.63 7.12
CA ALA A 41 13.78 -5.38 7.97
C ALA A 41 14.73 -4.49 8.81
N ASP A 42 15.00 -3.26 8.38
CA ASP A 42 15.79 -2.25 9.10
C ASP A 42 14.94 -1.35 10.03
N GLY A 43 13.64 -1.65 10.17
CA GLY A 43 12.72 -0.96 11.08
C GLY A 43 12.13 0.35 10.52
N GLN A 44 12.27 0.60 9.22
CA GLN A 44 11.63 1.74 8.57
C GLN A 44 10.14 1.46 8.36
N ALA A 45 9.29 2.41 8.78
CA ALA A 45 7.86 2.38 8.50
C ALA A 45 7.58 2.96 7.10
N LEU A 46 6.76 2.27 6.31
CA LEU A 46 6.30 2.69 4.99
C LEU A 46 4.77 2.55 4.93
N SER A 47 4.07 3.53 4.36
CA SER A 47 2.61 3.53 4.25
C SER A 47 2.22 3.81 2.81
N PHE A 48 1.26 3.04 2.29
CA PHE A 48 0.80 3.17 0.92
C PHE A 48 -0.72 3.10 0.85
N GLU A 49 -1.31 4.03 0.10
CA GLU A 49 -2.68 3.90 -0.36
C GLU A 49 -2.75 2.88 -1.49
N VAL A 50 -3.75 2.00 -1.44
CA VAL A 50 -3.93 0.91 -2.40
C VAL A 50 -5.39 0.81 -2.82
N SER A 51 -5.64 0.05 -3.88
CA SER A 51 -7.01 -0.33 -4.22
C SER A 51 -7.61 -1.31 -3.21
N ILE A 52 -8.95 -1.41 -3.19
CA ILE A 52 -9.66 -2.42 -2.39
C ILE A 52 -9.22 -3.86 -2.73
N PHE A 53 -8.88 -4.13 -4.00
CA PHE A 53 -8.47 -5.46 -4.46
C PHE A 53 -7.13 -5.86 -3.86
N GLU A 54 -6.16 -4.95 -3.88
CA GLU A 54 -4.84 -5.17 -3.27
C GLU A 54 -4.97 -5.30 -1.75
N TYR A 55 -5.78 -4.44 -1.13
CA TYR A 55 -6.06 -4.49 0.29
C TYR A 55 -6.65 -5.84 0.72
N GLN A 56 -7.56 -6.43 -0.06
CA GLN A 56 -8.19 -7.71 0.28
C GLN A 56 -7.24 -8.92 0.09
N ASN A 57 -6.19 -8.80 -0.71
CA ASN A 57 -5.28 -9.91 -1.01
C ASN A 57 -4.21 -10.18 0.06
N VAL A 58 -4.08 -9.30 1.05
CA VAL A 58 -3.01 -9.34 2.05
C VAL A 58 -3.57 -9.37 3.48
N GLU A 59 -2.81 -9.90 4.43
CA GLU A 59 -3.17 -9.90 5.85
C GLU A 59 -2.01 -9.44 6.74
N ARG A 60 -2.35 -8.88 7.90
CA ARG A 60 -1.35 -8.44 8.89
C ARG A 60 -0.42 -9.59 9.26
N GLY A 61 0.87 -9.31 9.33
CA GLY A 61 1.92 -10.29 9.63
C GLY A 61 2.48 -11.00 8.41
N MET A 62 1.90 -10.81 7.21
CA MET A 62 2.52 -11.29 5.98
C MET A 62 3.87 -10.63 5.75
N LYS A 63 4.85 -11.42 5.30
CA LYS A 63 6.22 -11.00 5.02
C LYS A 63 6.57 -11.28 3.57
N GLY A 64 7.33 -10.39 2.96
CA GLY A 64 7.93 -10.62 1.67
C GLY A 64 8.55 -9.38 1.07
N VAL A 65 9.04 -9.54 -0.16
CA VAL A 65 9.61 -8.43 -0.92
C VAL A 65 8.50 -7.44 -1.28
N LEU A 66 8.64 -6.22 -0.79
CA LEU A 66 7.88 -5.04 -1.18
C LEU A 66 8.66 -4.27 -2.23
N VAL A 67 8.01 -4.01 -3.37
CA VAL A 67 8.55 -3.21 -4.47
C VAL A 67 7.67 -1.99 -4.65
N TYR A 68 8.27 -0.81 -4.65
CA TYR A 68 7.53 0.46 -4.73
C TYR A 68 8.33 1.53 -5.49
N LYS A 69 7.62 2.57 -5.92
CA LYS A 69 8.19 3.73 -6.60
C LYS A 69 7.49 5.00 -6.12
N GLY A 70 8.23 5.86 -5.43
CA GLY A 70 7.62 7.01 -4.76
C GLY A 70 6.59 6.54 -3.73
N TYR A 71 5.33 6.94 -3.92
CA TYR A 71 4.20 6.57 -3.06
C TYR A 71 3.37 5.41 -3.61
N ASP A 72 3.77 4.81 -4.74
CA ASP A 72 3.02 3.74 -5.39
C ASP A 72 3.63 2.37 -5.07
N ILE A 73 2.82 1.43 -4.60
CA ILE A 73 3.21 0.01 -4.56
C ILE A 73 3.21 -0.54 -5.98
N VAL A 74 4.29 -1.24 -6.33
CA VAL A 74 4.40 -2.01 -7.58
C VAL A 74 4.09 -3.48 -7.32
N SER A 75 4.60 -4.06 -6.23
CA SER A 75 4.27 -5.43 -5.83
C SER A 75 4.57 -5.70 -4.36
N PHE A 76 3.92 -6.73 -3.81
CA PHE A 76 4.23 -7.25 -2.49
C PHE A 76 4.08 -8.78 -2.49
N GLY A 77 5.21 -9.47 -2.33
CA GLY A 77 5.29 -10.93 -2.37
C GLY A 77 4.58 -11.50 -3.61
N LYS A 78 3.68 -12.47 -3.39
CA LYS A 78 2.85 -13.05 -4.46
C LYS A 78 1.44 -12.46 -4.54
N TRP A 79 1.10 -11.56 -3.62
CA TRP A 79 -0.29 -11.14 -3.34
C TRP A 79 -0.68 -9.86 -4.07
N ILE A 80 0.26 -8.93 -4.23
CA ILE A 80 0.10 -7.71 -5.01
C ILE A 80 1.08 -7.77 -6.17
N LYS A 81 0.58 -7.51 -7.39
CA LYS A 81 1.37 -7.51 -8.62
C LYS A 81 0.96 -6.30 -9.46
N ASP A 82 1.94 -5.68 -10.11
CA ASP A 82 1.71 -4.65 -11.10
C ASP A 82 0.90 -5.26 -12.25
N PHE A 83 -0.39 -4.89 -12.35
CA PHE A 83 -1.23 -5.21 -13.51
C PHE A 83 -1.05 -4.15 -14.58
N LYS A 84 0.19 -3.88 -14.99
CA LYS A 84 0.43 -3.21 -16.26
C LYS A 84 0.35 -4.26 -17.36
N MET A 85 -0.86 -4.48 -17.85
CA MET A 85 -1.09 -4.98 -19.20
C MET A 85 -0.65 -3.94 -20.22
#